data_AF-A0A443RUI9-F1
#
_entry.id   AF-A0A443RUI9-F1
#
_cell.length_a   1.000
_cell.length_b   1.000
_cell.length_c   1.000
_cell.angle_alpha   90.00
_cell.angle_beta   90.00
_cell.angle_gamma   90.00
#
_symmetry.space_group_name_H-M   'P 1'
#
loop_
_entity.id
_entity.type
_entity.pdbx_description
1 polymer ?
#
loop_
_entity_poly.entity_id
_entity_poly.type
_entity_poly.pdbx_seq_one_letter_code
_entity_poly.pdbx_strand_id
1 'polypeptide(L)'
;VKYDLPKPVGNKVEMLEIRCGEDCRVPQFSPVDDSKIYNVLTTDYHANDGDLYTMLTAFKETPLKTTITECVIDYILKHSPIYTGLESRSQFVKDREQCE
;
A
#
# COMPACT_ATOMS: atom_id res chain seq x y z
N VAL A 1 -6.58 -4.38 2.31
CA VAL A 1 -6.89 -3.71 3.59
C VAL A 1 -8.39 -3.58 3.74
N LYS A 2 -8.94 -3.83 4.93
CA LYS A 2 -10.37 -3.69 5.23
C LYS A 2 -10.57 -2.67 6.34
N TYR A 3 -11.44 -1.70 6.10
CA TYR A 3 -11.69 -0.57 6.99
C TYR A 3 -13.11 -0.57 7.56
N ASP A 4 -13.23 -0.31 8.86
CA ASP A 4 -14.48 -0.08 9.58
C ASP A 4 -14.60 1.40 9.95
N LEU A 5 -15.20 2.20 9.07
CA LEU A 5 -15.24 3.66 9.20
C LEU A 5 -16.00 4.19 10.42
N PRO A 6 -17.08 3.54 10.92
CA PRO A 6 -17.70 3.90 12.18
C PRO A 6 -16.78 3.86 13.41
N LYS A 7 -15.67 3.10 13.40
CA LYS A 7 -14.75 3.04 14.54
C LYS A 7 -14.02 4.38 14.77
N PRO A 8 -13.58 4.66 16.02
CA PRO A 8 -12.82 5.85 16.36
C PRO A 8 -11.55 6.01 15.50
N VAL A 9 -11.08 7.25 15.36
CA VAL A 9 -9.78 7.55 14.74
C VAL A 9 -8.68 6.72 15.40
N GLY A 10 -7.77 6.16 14.60
CA GLY A 10 -6.74 5.22 15.03
C GLY A 10 -7.17 3.74 15.09
N ASN A 11 -8.48 3.45 15.04
CA ASN A 11 -9.01 2.08 15.16
C ASN A 11 -9.87 1.64 13.97
N LYS A 12 -9.73 2.31 12.81
CA LYS A 12 -10.55 2.06 11.62
C LYS A 12 -10.05 0.91 10.76
N VAL A 13 -8.83 0.41 10.95
CA VAL A 13 -8.33 -0.75 10.20
C VAL A 13 -8.86 -2.01 10.89
N GLU A 14 -9.76 -2.74 10.23
CA GLU A 14 -10.27 -4.02 10.73
C GLU A 14 -9.33 -5.17 10.34
N MET A 15 -8.79 -5.14 9.11
CA MET A 15 -7.92 -6.19 8.61
C MET A 15 -6.81 -5.59 7.73
N LEU A 16 -5.58 -6.02 7.99
CA LEU A 16 -4.42 -5.66 7.19
C LEU A 16 -3.67 -6.94 6.82
N GLU A 17 -3.62 -7.20 5.52
CA GLU A 17 -2.86 -8.31 4.95
C GLU A 17 -1.77 -7.76 4.04
N ILE A 18 -0.64 -8.45 4.01
CA ILE A 18 0.51 -8.14 3.19
C ILE A 18 0.91 -9.35 2.37
N ARG A 19 1.37 -9.10 1.14
CA ARG A 19 1.94 -10.12 0.27
C ARG A 19 3.35 -10.43 0.76
N CYS A 20 3.65 -11.72 0.97
CA CYS A 20 4.99 -12.17 1.31
C CYS A 20 6.02 -11.80 0.22
N GLY A 21 7.26 -11.59 0.65
CA GLY A 21 8.36 -11.13 -0.19
C GLY A 21 9.32 -12.26 -0.48
N GLU A 22 10.50 -12.22 0.15
CA GLU A 22 11.57 -13.22 -0.02
C GLU A 22 11.33 -14.51 0.77
N ASP A 23 10.44 -14.48 1.77
CA ASP A 23 10.12 -15.58 2.67
C ASP A 23 9.17 -16.63 2.06
N CYS A 24 8.75 -16.44 0.81
CA CYS A 24 7.85 -17.36 0.10
C CYS A 24 8.24 -17.55 -1.37
N ARG A 25 8.08 -18.79 -1.87
CA ARG A 25 8.30 -19.11 -3.30
C ARG A 25 7.12 -18.72 -4.18
N VAL A 26 5.92 -18.86 -3.63
CA VAL A 26 4.66 -18.47 -4.29
C VAL A 26 4.08 -17.32 -3.49
N PRO A 27 3.84 -16.16 -4.12
CA PRO A 27 3.27 -15.03 -3.42
C PRO A 27 1.89 -15.33 -2.84
N GLN A 28 1.73 -15.05 -1.56
CA GLN A 28 0.50 -15.23 -0.81
C GLN A 28 0.31 -14.04 0.14
N PHE A 29 -0.95 -13.73 0.44
CA PHE A 29 -1.30 -12.74 1.44
C PHE A 29 -1.41 -13.39 2.81
N SER A 30 -0.91 -12.71 3.82
CA SER A 30 -1.06 -13.09 5.23
C SER A 30 -1.28 -11.86 6.09
N PRO A 31 -1.90 -11.99 7.27
CA PRO A 31 -2.00 -10.90 8.23
C PRO A 31 -0.63 -10.28 8.54
N VAL A 32 -0.60 -8.96 8.70
CA VAL A 32 0.60 -8.25 9.18
C VAL A 32 0.90 -8.68 10.61
N ASP A 33 2.19 -8.87 10.89
CA ASP A 33 2.73 -9.22 12.19
C ASP A 33 3.53 -8.02 12.70
N ASP A 34 3.04 -7.40 13.78
CA ASP A 34 3.62 -6.18 14.36
C ASP A 34 5.06 -6.37 14.86
N SER A 35 5.52 -7.62 15.04
CA SER A 35 6.89 -7.92 15.45
C SER A 35 7.88 -8.00 14.28
N LYS A 36 7.41 -7.95 13.03
CA LYS A 36 8.23 -8.09 11.83
C LYS A 36 8.56 -6.76 11.17
N ILE A 37 9.69 -6.74 10.46
CA ILE A 37 10.12 -5.60 9.64
C ILE A 37 9.69 -5.86 8.19
N TYR A 38 9.06 -4.86 7.57
CA TYR A 38 8.59 -4.93 6.20
C TYR A 38 9.26 -3.85 5.35
N ASN A 39 9.64 -4.22 4.13
CA ASN A 39 10.06 -3.26 3.12
C ASN A 39 8.83 -2.71 2.40
N VAL A 40 8.66 -1.39 2.43
CA VAL A 40 7.55 -0.70 1.76
C VAL A 40 8.11 0.25 0.71
N LEU A 41 7.64 0.11 -0.53
CA LEU A 41 7.92 1.09 -1.58
C LEU A 41 6.92 2.25 -1.44
N THR A 42 7.43 3.46 -1.29
CA THR A 42 6.64 4.69 -1.20
C THR A 42 7.34 5.84 -1.93
N THR A 43 6.69 6.99 -2.01
CA THR A 43 7.27 8.22 -2.56
C THR A 43 8.19 8.90 -1.54
N ASP A 44 9.15 9.67 -2.03
CA ASP A 44 9.98 10.56 -1.21
C ASP A 44 9.12 11.59 -0.46
N TYR A 45 8.03 12.07 -1.05
CA TYR A 45 7.06 12.95 -0.40
C TYR A 45 6.52 12.35 0.90
N HIS A 46 6.01 11.10 0.89
CA HIS A 46 5.51 10.47 2.11
C HIS A 46 6.64 10.10 3.09
N ALA A 47 7.80 9.67 2.59
CA ALA A 47 8.95 9.34 3.45
C ALA A 47 9.44 10.56 4.24
N ASN A 48 9.30 11.76 3.69
CA ASN A 48 9.67 13.04 4.29
C ASN A 48 8.48 13.79 4.93
N ASP A 49 7.57 13.07 5.61
CA ASP A 49 6.44 13.65 6.36
C ASP A 49 5.39 14.41 5.51
N GLY A 50 5.31 14.13 4.22
CA GLY A 50 4.18 14.55 3.39
C GLY A 50 2.86 14.03 3.95
N ASP A 51 1.77 14.80 3.82
CA ASP A 51 0.44 14.46 4.35
C ASP A 51 0.39 14.02 5.83
N LEU A 52 1.31 14.53 6.66
CA LEU A 52 1.41 14.22 8.10
C LEU A 52 1.79 12.76 8.41
N TYR A 53 2.40 12.05 7.45
CA TYR A 53 3.00 10.73 7.68
C TYR A 53 4.32 10.81 8.48
N THR A 54 4.31 11.61 9.55
CA THR A 54 5.44 11.85 10.48
C THR A 54 6.09 10.55 10.95
N MET A 55 5.30 9.50 11.14
CA MET A 55 5.78 8.20 11.59
C MET A 55 6.81 7.57 10.65
N LEU A 56 6.79 7.91 9.35
CA LEU A 56 7.71 7.33 8.35
C LEU A 56 9.14 7.88 8.49
N THR A 57 9.30 9.10 9.01
CA THR A 57 10.62 9.75 9.19
C THR A 57 11.53 9.03 10.20
N ALA A 58 10.95 8.18 11.04
CA ALA A 58 11.69 7.37 12.02
C ALA A 58 12.40 6.16 11.40
N PHE A 59 12.11 5.81 10.13
CA PHE A 59 12.64 4.62 9.49
C PHE A 59 13.74 4.94 8.47
N LYS A 60 14.62 3.95 8.22
CA LYS A 60 15.67 4.07 7.23
C LYS A 60 15.09 3.94 5.81
N GLU A 61 15.25 4.98 5.01
CA GLU A 61 14.94 4.94 3.58
C GLU A 61 16.11 4.40 2.73
N THR A 62 15.77 3.77 1.61
CA THR A 62 16.73 3.43 0.55
C THR A 62 16.25 4.07 -0.74
N PRO A 63 16.84 5.19 -1.18
CA PRO A 63 16.35 5.90 -2.35
C PRO A 63 16.56 5.07 -3.61
N LEU A 64 15.53 5.02 -4.46
CA LEU A 64 15.65 4.49 -5.81
C LEU A 64 16.25 5.58 -6.71
N LYS A 65 17.21 5.22 -7.57
CA LYS A 65 17.87 6.14 -8.50
C LYS A 65 17.02 6.38 -9.76
N THR A 66 15.74 6.67 -9.58
CA THR A 66 14.77 6.88 -10.66
C THR A 66 13.64 7.76 -10.15
N THR A 67 12.97 8.43 -11.07
CA THR A 67 11.76 9.19 -10.77
C THR A 67 10.51 8.33 -10.93
N ILE A 68 9.43 8.72 -10.26
CA ILE A 68 8.12 8.09 -10.42
C ILE A 68 7.69 8.15 -11.90
N THR A 69 7.93 9.28 -12.56
CA THR A 69 7.60 9.49 -13.98
C THR A 69 8.32 8.49 -14.89
N GLU A 70 9.63 8.30 -14.72
CA GLU A 70 10.40 7.31 -15.47
C GLU A 70 9.87 5.89 -15.24
N CYS A 71 9.64 5.51 -13.97
CA CYS A 71 9.09 4.20 -13.62
C CYS A 71 7.73 3.93 -14.30
N VAL A 72 6.85 4.93 -14.32
CA VAL A 72 5.52 4.81 -14.94
C VAL A 72 5.63 4.73 -16.46
N ILE A 73 6.48 5.54 -17.09
CA ILE A 73 6.74 5.48 -18.53
C ILE A 73 7.25 4.09 -18.92
N ASP A 74 8.28 3.60 -18.22
CA ASP A 74 8.88 2.28 -18.48
C ASP A 74 7.85 1.15 -18.32
N TYR A 75 7.00 1.24 -17.29
CA TYR A 75 5.92 0.28 -17.08
C TYR A 75 4.92 0.29 -18.25
N ILE A 76 4.45 1.47 -18.68
CA ILE A 76 3.49 1.62 -19.79
C ILE A 76 4.07 1.07 -21.09
N LEU A 77 5.31 1.45 -21.43
CA LEU A 77 5.97 1.00 -22.66
C LEU A 77 6.11 -0.53 -22.71
N LYS A 78 6.36 -1.17 -21.56
CA LYS A 78 6.55 -2.61 -21.46
C LYS A 78 5.25 -3.43 -21.41
N HIS A 79 4.16 -2.86 -20.90
CA HIS A 79 2.91 -3.59 -20.61
C HIS A 79 1.70 -3.08 -21.41
N SER A 80 1.91 -2.26 -22.43
CA SER A 80 0.83 -1.77 -23.29
C SER A 80 0.21 -2.89 -24.15
N PRO A 81 -1.14 -2.94 -24.31
CA PRO A 81 -2.13 -2.06 -23.68
C PRO A 81 -2.39 -2.44 -22.21
N ILE A 82 -2.64 -1.42 -21.37
CA ILE A 82 -2.97 -1.61 -19.96
C ILE A 82 -4.48 -1.81 -19.79
N TYR A 83 -4.90 -2.81 -19.02
CA TYR A 83 -6.30 -3.19 -18.78
C TYR A 83 -6.60 -3.45 -17.29
N THR A 84 -6.01 -2.66 -16.39
CA THR A 84 -6.20 -2.81 -14.94
C THR A 84 -7.66 -2.66 -14.52
N GLY A 85 -8.16 -3.56 -13.66
CA GLY A 85 -9.51 -3.53 -13.12
C GLY A 85 -9.57 -3.15 -11.63
N LEU A 86 -10.78 -3.11 -11.07
CA LEU A 86 -11.00 -2.96 -9.64
C LEU A 86 -10.77 -4.31 -8.94
N GLU A 87 -9.71 -4.39 -8.13
CA GLU A 87 -9.27 -5.64 -7.47
C GLU A 87 -9.54 -5.67 -5.97
N SER A 88 -10.38 -4.75 -5.46
CA SER A 88 -10.76 -4.70 -4.04
C SER A 88 -9.57 -4.71 -3.05
N ARG A 89 -8.45 -4.07 -3.41
CA ARG A 89 -7.25 -3.99 -2.55
C ARG A 89 -7.49 -3.19 -1.26
N SER A 90 -8.47 -2.28 -1.28
CA SER A 90 -8.98 -1.53 -0.14
C SER A 90 -10.50 -1.68 -0.10
N GLN A 91 -11.05 -2.12 1.03
CA GLN A 91 -12.47 -2.46 1.21
C GLN A 91 -13.01 -1.83 2.48
N PHE A 92 -14.33 -1.65 2.55
CA PHE A 92 -15.04 -1.23 3.75
C PHE A 92 -15.88 -2.38 4.31
N VAL A 93 -15.99 -2.51 5.65
CA VAL A 93 -16.80 -3.56 6.30
C VAL A 93 -18.27 -3.47 5.90
N LYS A 94 -18.74 -2.24 5.69
CA LYS A 94 -20.00 -1.94 5.06
C LYS A 94 -19.65 -1.22 3.77
N ASP A 95 -19.76 -1.91 2.63
CA ASP A 95 -20.10 -1.19 1.42
C ASP A 95 -21.43 -0.52 1.75
N ARG A 96 -21.43 0.80 1.96
CA ARG A 96 -22.70 1.51 1.86
C ARG A 96 -23.22 1.15 0.49
N GLU A 97 -24.43 0.60 0.44
CA GLU A 97 -25.23 0.60 -0.79
C GLU A 97 -24.99 1.93 -1.47
N GLN A 98 -24.51 1.87 -2.72
CA GLN A 98 -24.39 2.93 -3.71
C GLN A 98 -24.24 4.35 -3.12
N CYS A 99 -23.09 4.98 -3.36
CA CYS A 99 -23.04 6.45 -3.32
C CYS A 99 -24.14 6.99 -4.26
N GLU A 100 -25.30 7.36 -3.71
CA GLU A 100 -26.29 8.25 -4.32
C GLU A 100 -25.78 9.69 -4.29
#